data_AF-A0A4R1QBD9-F1
#
_entry.id   AF-A0A4R1QBD9-F1
#
_cell.length_a   1.000
_cell.length_b   1.000
_cell.length_c   1.000
_cell.angle_alpha   90.00
_cell.angle_beta   90.00
_cell.angle_gamma   90.00
#
_symmetry.space_group_name_H-M   'P 1'
#
loop_
_entity.id
_entity.type
_entity.pdbx_description
1 polymer ?
#
loop_
_entity_poly.entity_id
_entity_poly.type
_entity_poly.pdbx_seq_one_letter_code
_entity_poly.pdbx_strand_id
1 'polypeptide(L)'
;MITPLFHSGDHTWAPSGIAYHQGILYVAQLRGEGILAFDLKNKTYKQIVSNVGRVRDVFILEDHLFFVTNNTDGRGTPVKHDDKLIKIPIPKAI
;
A
#
# COMPACT_ATOMS: atom_id res chain seq x y z
N MET A 1 4.78 23.51 -15.75
CA MET A 1 4.07 22.48 -14.96
C MET A 1 5.05 21.33 -14.75
N ILE A 2 5.11 20.73 -13.55
CA ILE A 2 6.03 19.62 -13.26
C ILE A 2 5.25 18.31 -13.37
N THR A 3 5.77 17.35 -14.13
CA THR A 3 5.16 16.02 -14.30
C THR A 3 5.21 15.22 -12.99
N PRO A 4 4.15 14.49 -12.61
CA PRO A 4 4.18 13.64 -11.44
C PRO A 4 5.24 12.52 -11.57
N LEU A 5 5.83 12.10 -10.45
CA LEU A 5 6.72 10.94 -10.43
C LEU A 5 5.98 9.65 -10.74
N PHE A 6 4.76 9.52 -10.22
CA PHE A 6 3.86 8.38 -10.44
C PHE A 6 2.43 8.86 -10.56
N HIS A 7 1.66 8.21 -11.43
CA HIS A 7 0.22 8.38 -11.52
C HIS A 7 -0.41 7.03 -11.89
N SER A 8 -1.67 6.85 -11.51
CA SER A 8 -2.35 5.56 -11.64
C SER A 8 -2.83 5.25 -13.07
N GLY A 9 -2.73 6.23 -13.98
CA GLY A 9 -3.27 6.14 -15.34
C GLY A 9 -4.77 5.85 -15.29
N ASP A 10 -5.21 4.91 -16.13
CA ASP A 10 -6.61 4.50 -16.23
C ASP A 10 -7.05 3.51 -15.12
N HIS A 11 -6.11 3.05 -14.30
CA HIS A 11 -6.38 2.14 -13.19
C HIS A 11 -6.48 2.95 -11.89
N THR A 12 -7.53 2.75 -11.10
CA THR A 12 -7.69 3.49 -9.85
C THR A 12 -6.94 2.79 -8.71
N TRP A 13 -5.94 3.46 -8.12
CA TRP A 13 -5.30 2.99 -6.89
C TRP A 13 -6.11 3.35 -5.63
N ALA A 14 -6.70 4.55 -5.61
CA ALA A 14 -7.26 5.20 -4.43
C ALA A 14 -6.28 5.13 -3.24
N PRO A 15 -5.14 5.85 -3.33
CA PRO A 15 -4.11 5.83 -2.30
C PRO A 15 -4.61 6.44 -0.99
N SER A 16 -4.10 5.94 0.13
CA SER A 16 -4.41 6.44 1.48
C SER A 16 -3.12 6.69 2.26
N GLY A 17 -2.80 5.89 3.27
CA GLY A 17 -1.58 6.03 4.06
C GLY A 17 -0.31 5.76 3.26
N ILE A 18 0.80 6.35 3.72
CA ILE A 18 2.10 6.27 3.09
C ILE A 18 3.22 6.18 4.13
N ALA A 19 4.21 5.34 3.87
CA ALA A 19 5.43 5.24 4.66
C ALA A 19 6.66 5.26 3.73
N TYR A 20 7.79 5.77 4.23
CA TYR A 20 9.05 5.80 3.50
C TYR A 20 10.08 4.92 4.20
N HIS A 21 10.84 4.15 3.42
CA HIS A 21 12.00 3.41 3.91
C HIS A 21 13.02 3.21 2.79
N GLN A 22 14.26 3.64 3.02
CA GLN A 22 15.43 3.39 2.15
C GLN A 22 15.20 3.68 0.64
N GLY A 23 14.55 4.79 0.31
CA GLY A 23 14.32 5.18 -1.09
C GLY A 23 13.04 4.60 -1.71
N ILE A 24 12.28 3.81 -0.95
CA ILE A 24 11.01 3.23 -1.36
C ILE A 24 9.85 3.91 -0.62
N LEU A 25 8.79 4.30 -1.34
CA LEU A 25 7.50 4.67 -0.73
C LEU A 25 6.57 3.46 -0.74
N TYR A 26 6.00 3.14 0.41
CA TYR A 26 4.97 2.13 0.59
C TYR A 26 3.64 2.84 0.72
N VAL A 27 2.70 2.59 -0.18
CA VAL A 27 1.42 3.31 -0.26
C VAL A 27 0.27 2.34 -0.16
N ALA A 28 -0.58 2.53 0.84
CA ALA A 28 -1.82 1.80 1.03
C ALA A 28 -2.80 2.09 -0.12
N GLN A 29 -3.45 1.06 -0.64
CA GLN A 29 -4.45 1.17 -1.70
C GLN A 29 -5.83 0.74 -1.19
N LEU A 30 -6.80 1.65 -1.28
CA LEU A 30 -8.18 1.38 -0.95
C LEU A 30 -8.90 0.64 -2.08
N ARG A 31 -8.78 1.09 -3.34
CA ARG A 31 -9.43 0.45 -4.50
C ARG A 31 -8.50 -0.49 -5.24
N GLY A 32 -7.18 -0.27 -5.15
CA GLY A 32 -6.17 -1.21 -5.61
C GLY A 32 -5.95 -2.42 -4.69
N GLU A 33 -6.62 -2.45 -3.53
CA GLU A 33 -6.66 -3.59 -2.60
C GLU A 33 -5.30 -4.18 -2.21
N GLY A 34 -4.44 -3.35 -1.63
CA GLY A 34 -3.09 -3.76 -1.30
C GLY A 34 -2.14 -2.63 -0.94
N ILE A 35 -0.86 -2.86 -1.19
CA ILE A 35 0.21 -1.88 -0.95
C ILE A 35 1.12 -1.83 -2.19
N LEU A 36 1.33 -0.62 -2.72
CA LEU A 36 2.35 -0.35 -3.73
C LEU A 36 3.66 0.01 -3.05
N ALA A 37 4.77 -0.50 -3.59
CA ALA A 37 6.11 -0.01 -3.34
C ALA A 37 6.59 0.79 -4.56
N PHE A 38 6.95 2.04 -4.35
CA PHE A 38 7.50 2.94 -5.37
C PHE A 38 8.98 3.14 -5.15
N ASP A 39 9.80 2.72 -6.10
CA ASP A 39 11.23 3.01 -6.10
C ASP A 39 11.47 4.41 -6.66
N LEU A 40 11.89 5.33 -5.78
CA LEU A 40 12.11 6.72 -6.15
C LEU A 40 13.34 6.93 -7.04
N LYS A 41 14.33 6.02 -6.97
CA LYS A 41 15.56 6.09 -7.75
C LYS A 41 15.31 5.60 -9.18
N ASN A 42 14.73 4.42 -9.31
CA ASN A 42 14.48 3.79 -10.61
C ASN A 42 13.17 4.26 -11.26
N LYS A 43 12.32 4.99 -10.51
CA LYS A 43 10.99 5.45 -10.95
C LYS A 43 10.09 4.30 -11.39
N THR A 44 10.19 3.18 -10.70
CA THR A 44 9.36 1.98 -10.92
C THR A 44 8.44 1.76 -9.72
N TYR A 45 7.40 0.96 -9.90
CA TYR A 45 6.55 0.54 -8.80
C TYR A 45 6.06 -0.88 -8.96
N LYS A 46 5.71 -1.52 -7.84
CA LYS A 46 5.13 -2.86 -7.80
C LYS A 46 4.16 -2.99 -6.65
N GLN A 47 3.09 -3.77 -6.84
CA GLN A 47 2.25 -4.20 -5.74
C GLN A 47 2.94 -5.32 -4.95
N ILE A 48 3.25 -5.04 -3.69
CA ILE A 48 3.98 -5.96 -2.79
C ILE A 48 3.06 -6.72 -1.83
N VAL A 49 1.84 -6.21 -1.63
CA VAL A 49 0.78 -6.85 -0.85
C VAL A 49 -0.49 -6.83 -1.69
N SER A 50 -1.15 -7.97 -1.78
CA SER A 50 -2.43 -8.19 -2.47
C SER A 50 -3.26 -9.21 -1.67
N ASN A 51 -4.51 -9.44 -2.09
CA ASN A 51 -5.43 -10.43 -1.48
C ASN A 51 -5.76 -10.18 0.00
N VAL A 52 -5.62 -8.94 0.47
CA VAL A 52 -6.03 -8.50 1.82
C VAL A 52 -7.24 -7.57 1.80
N GLY A 53 -7.73 -7.24 0.59
CA GLY A 53 -8.73 -6.22 0.37
C GLY A 53 -8.17 -4.81 0.55
N ARG A 54 -9.00 -3.89 1.02
CA ARG A 54 -8.73 -2.46 1.14
C ARG A 54 -7.71 -2.21 2.24
N VAL A 55 -6.64 -1.48 1.97
CA VAL A 55 -5.66 -1.07 3.00
C VAL A 55 -5.77 0.43 3.25
N ARG A 56 -5.87 0.84 4.52
CA ARG A 56 -6.08 2.24 4.89
C ARG A 56 -4.82 2.97 5.26
N ASP A 57 -3.95 2.31 6.01
CA ASP A 57 -2.72 2.93 6.51
C ASP A 57 -1.58 1.93 6.56
N VAL A 58 -0.36 2.46 6.48
CA VAL A 58 0.90 1.72 6.53
C VAL A 58 1.87 2.43 7.46
N PHE A 59 2.62 1.65 8.23
CA PHE A 59 3.64 2.15 9.14
C PHE A 59 4.86 1.24 9.08
N ILE A 60 6.05 1.82 9.20
CA ILE A 60 7.30 1.07 9.19
C ILE A 60 8.00 1.25 10.53
N LEU A 61 8.42 0.13 11.12
CA LEU A 61 9.26 0.10 12.30
C LEU A 61 10.36 -0.93 12.07
N GLU A 62 11.60 -0.48 12.14
CA GLU A 62 12.79 -1.28 11.81
C GLU A 62 12.63 -1.91 10.42
N ASP A 63 12.76 -3.23 10.31
CA ASP A 63 12.66 -3.99 9.07
C ASP A 63 11.25 -4.57 8.82
N HIS A 64 10.22 -3.98 9.43
CA HIS A 64 8.84 -4.48 9.35
C HIS A 64 7.86 -3.42 8.83
N LEU A 65 6.97 -3.88 7.96
CA LEU A 65 5.82 -3.14 7.48
C LEU A 65 4.58 -3.58 8.26
N PHE A 66 3.94 -2.62 8.89
CA PHE A 66 2.65 -2.73 9.55
C PHE A 66 1.59 -2.09 8.68
N PHE A 67 0.41 -2.68 8.60
CA PHE A 67 -0.71 -2.09 7.88
C PHE A 67 -2.05 -2.54 8.42
N VAL A 68 -3.08 -1.72 8.20
CA VAL A 68 -4.45 -2.00 8.61
C VAL A 68 -5.36 -2.20 7.40
N THR A 69 -6.13 -3.28 7.40
CA THR A 69 -7.22 -3.46 6.43
C THR A 69 -8.38 -2.53 6.77
N ASN A 70 -9.25 -2.27 5.78
CA ASN A 70 -10.37 -1.35 5.88
C ASN A 70 -11.52 -1.84 4.99
N ASN A 71 -11.81 -3.13 5.09
CA ASN A 71 -12.86 -3.82 4.35
C ASN A 71 -14.25 -3.45 4.89
N THR A 72 -14.35 -3.04 6.16
CA THR A 72 -15.60 -2.69 6.84
C THR A 72 -16.08 -1.25 6.63
N ASP A 73 -15.43 -0.46 5.77
CA ASP A 73 -15.74 0.98 5.56
C ASP A 73 -16.97 1.26 4.68
N GLY A 74 -17.80 0.24 4.41
CA GLY A 74 -18.96 0.32 3.54
C GLY A 74 -18.66 0.27 2.04
N ARG A 75 -17.38 0.18 1.63
CA ARG A 75 -16.96 0.09 0.21
C ARG A 75 -16.14 -1.17 -0.10
N GLY A 76 -16.00 -2.07 0.88
CA GLY A 76 -15.34 -3.37 0.73
C GLY A 76 -16.32 -4.53 0.80
N THR A 77 -15.76 -5.74 0.75
CA THR A 77 -16.48 -7.00 0.97
C THR A 77 -15.90 -7.67 2.22
N PRO A 78 -16.35 -7.32 3.43
CA PRO A 78 -15.78 -7.84 4.66
C PRO A 78 -15.87 -9.36 4.75
N VAL A 79 -14.81 -9.97 5.28
CA VAL A 79 -14.86 -11.38 5.72
C VAL A 79 -14.89 -11.47 7.24
N LYS A 80 -15.12 -12.68 7.76
CA LYS A 80 -15.08 -12.93 9.20
C LYS A 80 -13.71 -12.50 9.77
N HIS A 81 -13.74 -11.72 10.85
CA HIS A 81 -12.57 -11.17 11.54
C HIS A 81 -11.86 -10.01 10.83
N ASP A 82 -12.48 -9.36 9.86
CA ASP A 82 -12.06 -8.02 9.44
C ASP A 82 -12.52 -6.96 10.45
N ASP A 83 -11.80 -5.85 10.63
CA ASP A 83 -10.51 -5.51 10.02
C ASP A 83 -9.30 -5.95 10.86
N LYS A 84 -8.11 -5.99 10.24
CA LYS A 84 -6.89 -6.56 10.83
C LYS A 84 -5.74 -5.57 10.80
N LEU A 85 -4.96 -5.55 11.88
CA LEU A 85 -3.58 -5.06 11.87
C LEU A 85 -2.66 -6.22 11.50
N ILE A 86 -1.89 -6.06 10.44
CA ILE A 86 -1.00 -7.09 9.90
C ILE A 86 0.43 -6.56 9.95
N LYS A 87 1.37 -7.44 10.35
CA LYS A 87 2.81 -7.20 10.37
C LYS A 87 3.48 -8.18 9.42
N ILE A 88 4.32 -7.68 8.52
CA ILE A 88 5.19 -8.49 7.66
C ILE A 88 6.62 -7.93 7.69
N PRO A 89 7.66 -8.75 7.46
CA PRO A 89 8.97 -8.23 7.11
C PRO A 89 8.84 -7.35 5.85
N ILE A 90 9.59 -6.25 5.78
CA ILE A 90 9.65 -5.44 4.56
C ILE A 90 10.14 -6.37 3.43
N PRO A 91 9.34 -6.58 2.37
CA PRO A 91 9.80 -7.39 1.24
C PRO A 91 11.07 -6.75 0.67
N LYS A 92 12.08 -7.56 0.36
CA LYS A 92 13.27 -7.07 -0.35
C LYS A 92 12.79 -6.36 -1.62
N ALA A 93 12.97 -5.04 -1.63
CA ALA A 93 12.60 -4.21 -2.77
C ALA A 93 13.49 -4.57 -3.97
N ILE A 94 12.92 -4.35 -5.15
CA ILE A 94 13.36 -4.78 -6.49
C ILE A 94 14.75 -4.21 -6.82
#